data_AF-A0A914SHY2-F1
#
_entry.id   AF-A0A914SHY2-F1
#
_cell.length_a   1.000
_cell.length_b   1.000
_cell.length_c   1.000
_cell.angle_alpha   90.00
_cell.angle_beta   90.00
_cell.angle_gamma   90.00
#
_symmetry.space_group_name_H-M   'P 1'
#
loop_
_entity.id
_entity.type
_entity.pdbx_description
1 polymer ?
#
loop_
_entity_poly.entity_id
_entity_poly.type
_entity_poly.pdbx_seq_one_letter_code
_entity_poly.pdbx_strand_id
1 'polypeptide(L)'
;SNGEEICIAEYFFRRYGITLQYPHWPLAIGSKKVNGIKPSYPVELLIVADYQRVGNENITSTDIATIVKSCAVVPAIKNLEINICYKSFSFGVDAFMKKAGMSVLEEPLKVLARVLKAPQVEYANGNIDPEQNGKWRLPKPAKYVIAASLKRWLAVFLIVPQERMKFDEFKQFAEKFYFECGNRGLRIDEPYGFRQVFYFECGNRGLHIDEPYGFRQVVCDEHSIEELFETARQEQCEFILFGHSDRDTTHHAVIKGMERKYSVITQCVRTKTIFNVNTKSPLSLENIVAKTNVKLGGNVVKPSEHAQSAAKSPERAESAAGSGSSDTSTFPANVSVLGFCANDGVAPNEFIGNFFFSPPHRDEKLSVLDKLLEEVLERFQANRQAPPSRIVLFRSGCDEGGYQSVLRYEKPVITAICKKYAPGAPVTVIIPSKLHSFRFFKQDINPRDRSDAQNIRPGTCLDEHVISSAYSEFYLNSHLAIQGTAKTPKYTILFSSEKEVKLDLFERWTNALCYDFQIVTSPTSIPAPVYIAQRYAERGRQIWNTFATSDKASLDESGSNGNGSNGHGSDGSGSNGSGPNPSLINHFFMKSLNYNFTKKKLLRGKRVNA
;
A
#
# COMPACT_ATOMS: atom_id res chain seq x y z
N SER A 1 -35.73 -14.72 45.02
CA SER A 1 -34.51 -14.82 45.84
C SER A 1 -34.94 -14.82 47.30
N ASN A 2 -34.28 -15.61 48.14
CA ASN A 2 -34.49 -15.74 49.58
C ASN A 2 -33.72 -14.68 50.42
N GLY A 3 -33.08 -13.71 49.77
CA GLY A 3 -32.39 -12.58 50.43
C GLY A 3 -31.02 -12.90 51.03
N GLU A 4 -30.50 -14.12 50.85
CA GLU A 4 -29.22 -14.57 51.40
C GLU A 4 -28.04 -14.14 50.52
N GLU A 5 -27.03 -13.49 51.11
CA GLU A 5 -25.75 -13.21 50.46
C GLU A 5 -24.83 -14.43 50.58
N ILE A 6 -24.38 -14.95 49.44
CA ILE A 6 -23.53 -16.15 49.39
C ILE A 6 -22.42 -15.94 48.36
N CYS A 7 -21.22 -16.48 48.63
CA CYS A 7 -20.15 -16.43 47.66
C CYS A 7 -20.42 -17.38 46.48
N ILE A 8 -19.85 -17.08 45.32
CA ILE A 8 -20.14 -17.83 44.08
C ILE A 8 -19.71 -19.30 44.20
N ALA A 9 -18.56 -19.58 44.81
CA ALA A 9 -18.10 -20.95 45.02
C ALA A 9 -19.10 -21.77 45.85
N GLU A 10 -19.59 -21.20 46.95
CA GLU A 10 -20.57 -21.84 47.81
C GLU A 10 -21.93 -22.00 47.11
N TYR A 11 -22.35 -21.01 46.30
CA TYR A 11 -23.55 -21.13 45.48
C TYR A 11 -23.47 -22.31 44.51
N PHE A 12 -22.36 -22.46 43.78
CA PHE A 12 -22.20 -23.56 42.82
C PHE A 12 -22.10 -24.93 43.51
N PHE A 13 -21.47 -24.99 44.69
CA PHE A 13 -21.44 -26.21 45.50
C PHE A 13 -22.84 -26.59 46.00
N ARG A 14 -23.55 -25.66 46.66
CA ARG A 14 -24.89 -25.93 47.23
C ARG A 14 -25.95 -26.20 46.17
N ARG A 15 -25.94 -25.47 45.06
CA ARG A 15 -27.00 -25.53 44.04
C ARG A 15 -26.78 -26.64 43.02
N TYR A 16 -25.53 -26.83 42.59
CA TYR A 16 -25.19 -27.73 41.48
C TYR A 16 -24.28 -28.89 41.90
N GLY A 17 -23.81 -28.95 43.16
CA GLY A 17 -22.86 -29.98 43.60
C GLY A 17 -21.47 -29.81 43.01
N ILE A 18 -21.13 -28.62 42.50
CA ILE A 18 -19.88 -28.34 41.80
C ILE A 18 -18.90 -27.67 42.76
N THR A 19 -17.80 -28.34 43.08
CA THR A 19 -16.65 -27.74 43.77
C THR A 19 -15.75 -27.07 42.73
N LEU A 20 -15.69 -25.74 42.77
CA LEU A 20 -14.78 -24.94 41.94
C LEU A 20 -13.32 -25.34 42.23
N GLN A 21 -12.54 -25.69 41.20
CA GLN A 21 -11.13 -26.05 41.35
C GLN A 21 -10.26 -24.79 41.48
N TYR A 22 -10.69 -23.72 40.83
CA TYR A 22 -9.98 -22.44 40.80
C TYR A 22 -10.85 -21.29 41.33
N PRO A 23 -11.27 -21.32 42.61
CA PRO A 23 -12.18 -20.32 43.18
C PRO A 23 -11.59 -18.91 43.25
N HIS A 24 -10.27 -18.77 43.07
CA HIS A 24 -9.55 -17.50 43.06
C HIS A 24 -9.42 -16.88 41.66
N TRP A 25 -9.84 -17.58 40.60
CA TRP A 25 -9.81 -17.04 39.24
C TRP A 25 -10.85 -15.93 39.04
N PRO A 26 -10.61 -15.01 38.09
CA PRO A 26 -11.57 -13.98 37.75
C PRO A 26 -12.88 -14.58 37.23
N LEU A 27 -13.96 -13.81 37.35
CA LEU A 27 -15.29 -14.19 36.88
C LEU A 27 -15.55 -13.54 35.52
N ALA A 28 -16.26 -14.24 34.63
CA ALA A 28 -16.83 -13.61 33.45
C ALA A 28 -18.12 -12.88 33.81
N ILE A 29 -18.24 -11.62 33.39
CA ILE A 29 -19.40 -10.78 33.67
C ILE A 29 -20.26 -10.68 32.42
N GLY A 30 -21.53 -11.05 32.54
CA GLY A 30 -22.51 -10.89 31.46
C GLY A 30 -22.74 -9.42 31.13
N SER A 31 -22.80 -9.09 29.84
CA SER A 31 -22.98 -7.72 29.35
C SER A 31 -24.37 -7.15 29.67
N LYS A 32 -25.41 -7.99 29.68
CA LYS A 32 -26.79 -7.62 30.00
C LYS A 32 -27.07 -7.80 31.48
N LYS A 33 -27.64 -6.77 32.12
CA LYS A 33 -28.14 -6.85 33.49
C LYS A 33 -29.38 -7.74 33.55
N VAL A 34 -29.45 -8.58 34.57
CA VAL A 34 -30.65 -9.33 34.96
C VAL A 34 -31.06 -8.81 36.33
N ASN A 35 -32.28 -8.29 36.46
CA ASN A 35 -32.78 -7.69 37.70
C ASN A 35 -31.84 -6.60 38.29
N GLY A 36 -31.27 -5.74 37.43
CA GLY A 36 -30.39 -4.65 37.84
C GLY A 36 -28.93 -5.05 38.11
N ILE A 37 -28.62 -6.34 38.18
CA ILE A 37 -27.28 -6.88 38.50
C ILE A 37 -26.68 -7.53 37.25
N LYS A 38 -25.38 -7.35 37.02
CA LYS A 38 -24.69 -8.09 35.96
C LYS A 38 -24.41 -9.51 36.46
N PRO A 39 -24.84 -10.56 35.75
CA PRO A 39 -24.57 -11.92 36.19
C PRO A 39 -23.07 -12.22 36.06
N SER A 40 -22.52 -12.94 37.03
CA SER A 40 -21.10 -13.30 37.10
C SER A 40 -20.95 -14.82 37.13
N TYR A 41 -20.02 -15.34 36.33
CA TYR A 41 -19.84 -16.78 36.13
C TYR A 41 -18.39 -17.18 36.38
N PRO A 42 -18.11 -18.30 37.09
CA PRO A 42 -16.78 -18.88 37.16
C PRO A 42 -16.28 -19.23 35.76
N VAL A 43 -15.12 -18.72 35.37
CA VAL A 43 -14.58 -18.95 34.01
C VAL A 43 -14.28 -20.42 33.74
N GLU A 44 -13.97 -21.22 34.76
CA GLU A 44 -13.73 -22.66 34.64
C GLU A 44 -14.97 -23.46 34.21
N LEU A 45 -16.18 -22.88 34.36
CA LEU A 45 -17.44 -23.51 33.98
C LEU A 45 -17.97 -23.01 32.63
N LEU A 46 -17.23 -22.14 31.94
CA LEU A 46 -17.63 -21.58 30.65
C LEU A 46 -16.93 -22.28 29.50
N ILE A 47 -17.68 -22.46 28.41
CA ILE A 47 -17.17 -22.99 27.13
C ILE A 47 -17.32 -21.88 26.09
N VAL A 48 -16.28 -21.68 25.28
CA VAL A 48 -16.33 -20.76 24.14
C VAL A 48 -17.28 -21.36 23.10
N ALA A 49 -18.36 -20.64 22.79
CA ALA A 49 -19.31 -21.10 21.77
C ALA A 49 -18.65 -21.28 20.40
N ASP A 50 -19.10 -22.30 19.66
CA ASP A 50 -18.57 -22.60 18.33
C ASP A 50 -18.87 -21.49 17.31
N TYR A 51 -18.08 -21.45 16.24
CA TYR A 51 -18.27 -20.59 15.06
C TYR A 51 -18.25 -19.07 15.35
N GLN A 52 -17.64 -18.65 16.45
CA GLN A 52 -17.39 -17.24 16.73
C GLN A 52 -16.32 -16.68 15.80
N ARG A 53 -16.65 -15.62 15.06
CA ARG A 53 -15.72 -14.95 14.16
C ARG A 53 -14.67 -14.18 14.96
N VAL A 54 -13.40 -14.46 14.71
CA VAL A 54 -12.28 -13.68 15.25
C VAL A 54 -12.21 -12.34 14.50
N GLY A 55 -12.27 -11.23 15.24
CA GLY A 55 -12.09 -9.88 14.70
C GLY A 55 -10.66 -9.68 14.16
N ASN A 56 -10.51 -8.86 13.12
CA ASN A 56 -9.22 -8.65 12.46
C ASN A 56 -8.13 -8.12 13.40
N GLU A 57 -8.52 -7.36 14.43
CA GLU A 57 -7.67 -6.83 15.49
C GLU A 57 -7.04 -7.90 16.38
N ASN A 58 -7.61 -9.09 16.41
CA ASN A 58 -7.15 -10.21 17.24
C ASN A 58 -6.37 -11.27 16.45
N ILE A 59 -6.08 -11.02 15.16
CA ILE A 59 -5.34 -11.94 14.31
C ILE A 59 -3.87 -11.51 14.27
N THR A 60 -2.95 -12.37 14.69
CA THR A 60 -1.52 -12.06 14.63
C THR A 60 -0.97 -12.16 13.20
N SER A 61 0.20 -11.57 12.94
CA SER A 61 0.87 -11.70 11.64
C SER A 61 1.21 -13.17 11.28
N THR A 62 1.47 -14.00 12.29
CA THR A 62 1.69 -15.44 12.14
C THR A 62 0.41 -16.17 11.76
N ASP A 63 -0.73 -15.80 12.36
CA ASP A 63 -2.03 -16.37 12.02
C ASP A 63 -2.40 -16.01 10.58
N ILE A 64 -2.22 -14.74 10.18
CA ILE A 64 -2.44 -14.30 8.80
C ILE A 64 -1.58 -15.13 7.84
N ALA A 65 -0.29 -15.31 8.12
CA ALA A 65 0.58 -16.11 7.27
C ALA A 65 0.12 -17.57 7.16
N THR A 66 -0.37 -18.14 8.25
CA THR A 66 -0.89 -19.52 8.31
C THR A 66 -2.20 -19.65 7.54
N ILE A 67 -3.12 -18.71 7.71
CA ILE A 67 -4.39 -18.63 6.98
C ILE A 67 -4.11 -18.50 5.49
N VAL A 68 -3.24 -17.56 5.09
CA VAL A 68 -2.86 -17.35 3.68
C VAL A 68 -2.29 -18.63 3.08
N LYS A 69 -1.38 -19.30 3.80
CA LYS A 69 -0.78 -20.57 3.33
C LYS A 69 -1.84 -21.66 3.17
N SER A 70 -2.79 -21.76 4.09
CA SER A 70 -3.85 -22.77 4.08
C SER A 70 -4.91 -22.51 3.00
N CYS A 71 -5.21 -21.23 2.72
CA CYS A 71 -6.18 -20.83 1.70
C CYS A 71 -5.60 -20.76 0.28
N ALA A 72 -4.27 -20.81 0.12
CA ALA A 72 -3.59 -20.72 -1.16
C ALA A 72 -3.64 -22.05 -1.93
N VAL A 73 -4.84 -22.41 -2.38
CA VAL A 73 -5.15 -23.67 -3.07
C VAL A 73 -5.02 -23.52 -4.58
N VAL A 74 -4.36 -24.48 -5.22
CA VAL A 74 -4.13 -24.50 -6.69
C VAL A 74 -5.44 -24.76 -7.47
N PRO A 75 -5.55 -24.35 -8.74
CA PRO A 75 -6.79 -24.41 -9.53
C PRO A 75 -7.49 -25.77 -9.55
N ALA A 76 -6.76 -26.88 -9.74
CA ALA A 76 -7.36 -28.22 -9.78
C ALA A 76 -8.09 -28.57 -8.48
N ILE A 77 -7.44 -28.33 -7.33
CA ILE A 77 -8.01 -28.59 -6.02
C ILE A 77 -9.12 -27.60 -5.71
N LYS A 78 -8.98 -26.33 -6.11
CA LYS A 78 -10.01 -25.32 -5.88
C LYS A 78 -11.30 -25.63 -6.63
N ASN A 79 -11.18 -26.10 -7.88
CA ASN A 79 -12.32 -26.55 -8.67
C ASN A 79 -12.99 -27.77 -8.02
N LEU A 80 -12.20 -28.73 -7.51
CA LEU A 80 -12.71 -29.88 -6.76
C LEU A 80 -13.47 -29.46 -5.49
N GLU A 81 -12.90 -28.57 -4.66
CA GLU A 81 -13.56 -28.03 -3.45
C GLU A 81 -14.90 -27.38 -3.78
N ILE A 82 -14.95 -26.56 -4.84
CA ILE A 82 -16.18 -25.92 -5.31
C ILE A 82 -17.22 -26.97 -5.70
N ASN A 83 -16.83 -28.01 -6.43
CA ASN A 83 -17.73 -29.08 -6.85
C ASN A 83 -18.24 -29.92 -5.67
N ILE A 84 -17.40 -30.20 -4.66
CA ILE A 84 -17.82 -30.88 -3.43
C ILE A 84 -18.85 -30.02 -2.68
N CYS A 85 -18.58 -28.71 -2.53
CA CYS A 85 -19.49 -27.78 -1.88
C CYS A 85 -20.83 -27.67 -2.65
N TYR A 86 -20.78 -27.53 -3.97
CA TYR A 86 -21.97 -27.55 -4.83
C TYR A 86 -22.84 -28.80 -4.61
N LYS A 87 -22.22 -29.99 -4.63
CA LYS A 87 -22.93 -31.26 -4.40
C LYS A 87 -23.57 -31.33 -3.02
N SER A 88 -22.92 -30.76 -2.00
CA SER A 88 -23.46 -30.76 -0.63
C SER A 88 -24.74 -29.94 -0.48
N PHE A 89 -24.94 -28.88 -1.28
CA PHE A 89 -26.17 -28.09 -1.26
C PHE A 89 -27.39 -28.85 -1.79
N SER A 90 -27.19 -29.91 -2.59
CA SER A 90 -28.26 -30.77 -3.09
C SER A 90 -29.41 -29.99 -3.76
N PHE A 91 -29.09 -28.96 -4.55
CA PHE A 91 -30.09 -28.03 -5.14
C PHE A 91 -31.22 -28.73 -5.91
N GLY A 92 -30.97 -29.92 -6.49
CA GLY A 92 -31.99 -30.68 -7.23
C GLY A 92 -33.13 -31.24 -6.37
N VAL A 93 -32.94 -31.38 -5.06
CA VAL A 93 -33.98 -31.83 -4.11
C VAL A 93 -34.47 -30.71 -3.18
N ASP A 94 -33.97 -29.48 -3.36
CA ASP A 94 -34.35 -28.36 -2.52
C ASP A 94 -35.80 -27.94 -2.79
N ALA A 95 -36.63 -27.96 -1.75
CA ALA A 95 -38.06 -27.69 -1.85
C ALA A 95 -38.36 -26.24 -2.26
N PHE A 96 -37.50 -25.28 -1.87
CA PHE A 96 -37.67 -23.88 -2.24
C PHE A 96 -37.35 -23.67 -3.72
N MET A 97 -36.26 -24.24 -4.22
CA MET A 97 -35.87 -24.20 -5.64
C MET A 97 -36.96 -24.81 -6.52
N LYS A 98 -37.47 -25.99 -6.15
CA LYS A 98 -38.56 -26.65 -6.87
C LYS A 98 -39.84 -25.80 -6.88
N LYS A 99 -40.21 -25.22 -5.73
CA LYS A 99 -41.39 -24.34 -5.63
C LYS A 99 -41.22 -23.05 -6.44
N ALA A 100 -40.00 -22.52 -6.52
CA ALA A 100 -39.66 -21.36 -7.33
C ALA A 100 -39.53 -21.66 -8.83
N GLY A 101 -39.59 -22.93 -9.25
CA GLY A 101 -39.38 -23.33 -10.65
C GLY A 101 -37.94 -23.10 -11.13
N MET A 102 -36.97 -23.07 -10.22
CA MET A 102 -35.57 -22.79 -10.52
C MET A 102 -34.74 -24.08 -10.54
N SER A 103 -33.78 -24.14 -11.46
CA SER A 103 -32.78 -25.20 -11.55
C SER A 103 -31.38 -24.60 -11.64
N VAL A 104 -30.38 -25.29 -11.10
CA VAL A 104 -28.97 -24.88 -11.18
C VAL A 104 -28.22 -25.85 -12.09
N LEU A 105 -27.36 -25.35 -12.95
CA LEU A 105 -26.49 -26.18 -13.78
C LEU A 105 -25.56 -27.02 -12.90
N GLU A 106 -25.35 -28.28 -13.28
CA GLU A 106 -24.49 -29.23 -12.55
C GLU A 106 -23.00 -29.02 -12.84
N GLU A 107 -22.67 -28.52 -14.03
CA GLU A 107 -21.30 -28.20 -14.43
C GLU A 107 -21.03 -26.69 -14.34
N PRO A 108 -19.79 -26.29 -14.03
CA PRO A 108 -19.36 -24.90 -14.17
C PRO A 108 -19.62 -24.36 -15.58
N LEU A 109 -20.03 -23.10 -15.67
CA LEU A 109 -20.27 -22.44 -16.94
C LEU A 109 -18.98 -22.41 -17.79
N LYS A 110 -19.08 -22.91 -19.03
CA LYS A 110 -18.00 -22.86 -20.02
C LYS A 110 -18.13 -21.56 -20.81
N VAL A 111 -17.06 -20.80 -20.88
CA VAL A 111 -17.01 -19.49 -21.54
C VAL A 111 -15.80 -19.41 -22.44
N LEU A 112 -15.95 -18.75 -23.59
CA LEU A 112 -14.84 -18.40 -24.45
C LEU A 112 -14.12 -17.17 -23.88
N ALA A 113 -12.79 -17.18 -23.96
CA ALA A 113 -11.95 -16.08 -23.54
C ALA A 113 -10.91 -15.78 -24.62
N ARG A 114 -10.60 -14.51 -24.82
CA ARG A 114 -9.51 -14.07 -25.69
C ARG A 114 -8.20 -14.02 -24.90
N VAL A 115 -7.07 -14.22 -25.55
CA VAL A 115 -5.75 -13.99 -24.94
C VAL A 115 -5.12 -12.79 -25.63
N LEU A 116 -5.09 -11.66 -24.94
CA LEU A 116 -4.47 -10.44 -25.43
C LEU A 116 -2.95 -10.63 -25.54
N LYS A 117 -2.38 -10.13 -26.64
CA LYS A 117 -0.92 -10.14 -26.83
C LYS A 117 -0.26 -9.27 -25.75
N ALA A 118 0.83 -9.77 -25.18
CA ALA A 118 1.68 -8.96 -24.30
C ALA A 118 2.33 -7.81 -25.09
N PRO A 119 2.44 -6.59 -24.53
CA PRO A 119 3.20 -5.52 -25.16
C PRO A 119 4.70 -5.86 -25.16
N GLN A 120 5.46 -5.32 -26.11
CA GLN A 120 6.92 -5.38 -26.02
C GLN A 120 7.39 -4.43 -24.91
N VAL A 121 8.48 -4.81 -24.24
CA VAL A 121 9.10 -4.03 -23.18
C VAL A 121 10.42 -3.47 -23.72
N GLU A 122 10.47 -2.16 -23.94
CA GLU A 122 11.65 -1.45 -24.45
C GLU A 122 12.60 -1.09 -23.30
N TYR A 123 13.87 -1.45 -23.47
CA TYR A 123 15.02 -1.02 -22.66
C TYR A 123 15.95 -0.17 -23.54
N ALA A 124 16.92 0.53 -22.94
CA ALA A 124 17.84 1.38 -23.70
C ALA A 124 18.66 0.62 -24.76
N ASN A 125 18.85 -0.69 -24.60
CA ASN A 125 19.65 -1.52 -25.49
C ASN A 125 18.80 -2.45 -26.39
N GLY A 126 17.47 -2.27 -26.46
CA GLY A 126 16.58 -3.03 -27.33
C GLY A 126 15.24 -3.42 -26.72
N ASN A 127 14.41 -4.09 -27.51
CA ASN A 127 13.08 -4.55 -27.12
C ASN A 127 13.12 -6.00 -26.62
N ILE A 128 12.25 -6.30 -25.65
CA ILE A 128 12.03 -7.64 -25.13
C ILE A 128 10.58 -8.01 -25.33
N ASP A 129 10.34 -9.15 -25.94
CA ASP A 129 9.02 -9.79 -25.88
C ASP A 129 8.92 -10.56 -24.57
N PRO A 130 7.95 -10.25 -23.70
CA PRO A 130 7.68 -11.09 -22.53
C PRO A 130 7.46 -12.53 -22.95
N GLU A 131 8.00 -13.48 -22.17
CA GLU A 131 7.82 -14.92 -22.43
C GLU A 131 6.32 -15.26 -22.45
N GLN A 132 5.95 -16.44 -22.98
CA GLN A 132 4.54 -16.91 -22.99
C GLN A 132 3.85 -16.87 -21.61
N ASN A 133 4.63 -16.85 -20.53
CA ASN A 133 4.15 -16.79 -19.15
C ASN A 133 4.13 -15.37 -18.56
N GLY A 134 4.33 -14.33 -19.38
CA GLY A 134 4.28 -12.91 -19.02
C GLY A 134 5.53 -12.38 -18.30
N LYS A 135 6.46 -13.22 -17.86
CA LYS A 135 7.72 -12.79 -17.26
C LYS A 135 8.73 -12.42 -18.34
N TRP A 136 9.64 -11.50 -18.01
CA TRP A 136 10.82 -11.26 -18.83
C TRP A 136 12.08 -11.22 -17.97
N ARG A 137 13.22 -11.45 -18.61
CA ARG A 137 14.53 -11.29 -17.99
C ARG A 137 15.18 -10.03 -18.52
N LEU A 138 15.93 -9.36 -17.66
CA LEU A 138 16.74 -8.22 -18.08
C LEU A 138 17.82 -8.70 -19.06
N PRO A 139 18.04 -8.05 -20.20
CA PRO A 139 19.16 -8.35 -21.09
C PRO A 139 20.47 -8.14 -20.35
N LYS A 140 21.56 -8.72 -20.85
CA LYS A 140 22.90 -8.50 -20.27
C LYS A 140 23.83 -7.94 -21.35
N PRO A 141 24.32 -6.70 -21.24
CA PRO A 141 24.00 -5.70 -20.20
C PRO A 141 22.64 -5.03 -20.44
N ALA A 142 21.81 -4.90 -19.39
CA ALA A 142 20.55 -4.16 -19.44
C ALA A 142 20.76 -2.77 -18.87
N LYS A 143 20.63 -1.77 -19.74
CA LYS A 143 20.57 -0.36 -19.35
C LYS A 143 19.12 0.11 -19.29
N TYR A 144 18.81 0.93 -18.31
CA TYR A 144 17.50 1.54 -18.16
C TYR A 144 17.27 2.61 -19.24
N VAL A 145 16.02 2.76 -19.69
CA VAL A 145 15.62 3.74 -20.73
C VAL A 145 16.07 5.15 -20.33
N ILE A 146 15.81 5.53 -19.09
CA ILE A 146 16.34 6.75 -18.47
C ILE A 146 16.96 6.32 -17.14
N ALA A 147 18.28 6.37 -17.07
CA ALA A 147 19.00 6.11 -15.83
C ALA A 147 19.18 7.42 -15.04
N ALA A 148 18.82 7.39 -13.76
CA ALA A 148 18.97 8.52 -12.86
C ALA A 148 20.44 8.82 -12.54
N SER A 149 20.70 10.04 -12.06
CA SER A 149 22.00 10.43 -11.53
C SER A 149 21.85 10.92 -10.10
N LEU A 150 22.78 10.54 -9.24
CA LEU A 150 22.76 10.80 -7.81
C LEU A 150 24.17 11.17 -7.36
N LYS A 151 24.35 12.37 -6.80
CA LYS A 151 25.68 12.87 -6.43
C LYS A 151 25.96 12.75 -4.94
N ARG A 152 24.96 13.03 -4.10
CA ARG A 152 25.13 12.99 -2.64
C ARG A 152 24.15 12.03 -2.00
N TRP A 153 24.67 10.97 -1.40
CA TRP A 153 23.86 9.96 -0.75
C TRP A 153 24.54 9.31 0.45
N LEU A 154 23.73 8.71 1.33
CA LEU A 154 24.16 8.01 2.54
C LEU A 154 23.72 6.55 2.54
N ALA A 155 24.54 5.68 3.12
CA ALA A 155 24.15 4.33 3.51
C ALA A 155 24.09 4.27 5.05
N VAL A 156 22.93 3.95 5.61
CA VAL A 156 22.68 3.99 7.05
C VAL A 156 22.19 2.64 7.53
N PHE A 157 22.84 2.09 8.55
CA PHE A 157 22.41 0.88 9.23
C PHE A 157 21.75 1.25 10.57
N LEU A 158 20.47 0.92 10.71
CA LEU A 158 19.72 1.15 11.94
C LEU A 158 20.00 0.02 12.94
N ILE A 159 20.52 0.38 14.11
CA ILE A 159 20.84 -0.55 15.19
C ILE A 159 19.60 -0.72 16.08
N VAL A 160 19.16 -1.96 16.22
CA VAL A 160 18.16 -2.36 17.22
C VAL A 160 18.81 -3.27 18.27
N PRO A 161 18.25 -3.35 19.49
CA PRO A 161 18.68 -4.35 20.47
C PRO A 161 18.63 -5.77 19.89
N GLN A 162 19.69 -6.55 20.12
CA GLN A 162 19.84 -7.94 19.63
C GLN A 162 19.87 -8.09 18.10
N GLU A 163 20.28 -7.05 17.36
CA GLU A 163 20.54 -7.19 15.93
C GLU A 163 21.64 -8.25 15.69
N ARG A 164 21.38 -9.15 14.74
CA ARG A 164 22.30 -10.25 14.41
C ARG A 164 23.22 -9.90 13.25
N MET A 165 22.77 -9.02 12.36
CA MET A 165 23.55 -8.58 11.21
C MET A 165 24.69 -7.67 11.66
N LYS A 166 25.90 -7.94 11.17
CA LYS A 166 27.07 -7.09 11.39
C LYS A 166 27.08 -5.93 10.40
N PHE A 167 27.65 -4.80 10.82
CA PHE A 167 27.75 -3.62 9.97
C PHE A 167 28.52 -3.87 8.67
N ASP A 168 29.54 -4.73 8.69
CA ASP A 168 30.30 -5.10 7.49
C ASP A 168 29.46 -5.85 6.45
N GLU A 169 28.45 -6.63 6.87
CA GLU A 169 27.53 -7.27 5.93
C GLU A 169 26.65 -6.23 5.21
N PHE A 170 26.24 -5.17 5.93
CA PHE A 170 25.53 -4.05 5.32
C PHE A 170 26.44 -3.27 4.34
N LYS A 171 27.71 -3.05 4.68
CA LYS A 171 28.69 -2.44 3.78
C LYS A 171 28.81 -3.24 2.48
N GLN A 172 29.06 -4.55 2.57
CA GLN A 172 29.13 -5.43 1.39
C GLN A 172 27.88 -5.35 0.50
N PHE A 173 26.70 -5.21 1.11
CA PHE A 173 25.46 -5.04 0.35
C PHE A 173 25.40 -3.70 -0.37
N ALA A 174 25.77 -2.60 0.30
CA ALA A 174 25.80 -1.28 -0.30
C ALA A 174 26.84 -1.20 -1.45
N GLU A 175 27.96 -1.92 -1.36
CA GLU A 175 28.91 -2.12 -2.46
C GLU A 175 28.25 -2.80 -3.65
N LYS A 176 27.59 -3.95 -3.44
CA LYS A 176 26.85 -4.63 -4.51
C LYS A 176 25.78 -3.74 -5.12
N PHE A 177 25.07 -2.97 -4.30
CA PHE A 177 24.09 -1.99 -4.75
C PHE A 177 24.70 -0.91 -5.64
N TYR A 178 25.83 -0.34 -5.24
CA TYR A 178 26.55 0.67 -6.02
C TYR A 178 26.98 0.13 -7.40
N PHE A 179 27.63 -1.04 -7.42
CA PHE A 179 28.05 -1.66 -8.69
C PHE A 179 26.86 -1.98 -9.60
N GLU A 180 25.78 -2.50 -9.02
CA GLU A 180 24.58 -2.83 -9.78
C GLU A 180 23.90 -1.58 -10.34
N CYS A 181 23.88 -0.46 -9.61
CA CYS A 181 23.43 0.83 -10.14
C CYS A 181 24.22 1.23 -11.40
N GLY A 182 25.55 1.11 -11.36
CA GLY A 182 26.42 1.37 -12.51
C GLY A 182 26.14 0.44 -13.69
N ASN A 183 25.95 -0.86 -13.44
CA ASN A 183 25.60 -1.85 -14.47
C ASN A 183 24.30 -1.53 -15.21
N ARG A 184 23.35 -0.87 -14.53
CA ARG A 184 22.06 -0.43 -15.09
C ARG A 184 22.10 0.97 -15.71
N GLY A 185 23.27 1.61 -15.69
CA GLY A 185 23.52 2.92 -16.29
C GLY A 185 23.29 4.11 -15.37
N LEU A 186 22.94 3.89 -14.08
CA LEU A 186 22.80 4.99 -13.13
C LEU A 186 24.17 5.61 -12.88
N ARG A 187 24.21 6.94 -12.89
CA ARG A 187 25.41 7.71 -12.55
C ARG A 187 25.33 8.11 -11.09
N ILE A 188 25.65 7.17 -10.22
CA ILE A 188 25.72 7.38 -8.78
C ILE A 188 27.19 7.58 -8.42
N ASP A 189 27.50 8.69 -7.75
CA ASP A 189 28.84 8.90 -7.19
C ASP A 189 29.08 7.89 -6.05
N GLU A 190 30.32 7.43 -5.90
CA GLU A 190 30.68 6.56 -4.79
C GLU A 190 30.31 7.25 -3.46
N PRO A 191 29.66 6.55 -2.51
CA PRO A 191 29.38 7.17 -1.22
C PRO A 191 30.73 7.48 -0.59
N TYR A 192 30.91 8.73 -0.19
CA TYR A 192 32.19 9.22 0.27
C TYR A 192 32.64 8.37 1.49
N GLY A 193 33.88 7.85 1.48
CA GLY A 193 34.38 6.88 2.48
C GLY A 193 34.40 5.39 2.08
N PHE A 194 33.95 5.03 0.87
CA PHE A 194 34.00 3.65 0.36
C PHE A 194 35.44 3.20 -0.01
N ARG A 195 36.33 4.13 -0.40
CA ARG A 195 37.79 3.91 -0.39
C ARG A 195 38.38 4.03 1.02
N GLN A 196 38.31 2.96 1.81
CA GLN A 196 38.94 2.84 3.14
C GLN A 196 40.47 3.07 3.13
N VAL A 197 41.14 2.77 2.02
CA VAL A 197 42.62 2.82 1.91
C VAL A 197 43.16 4.23 2.19
N PHE A 198 42.49 5.28 1.71
CA PHE A 198 42.97 6.66 1.86
C PHE A 198 42.88 7.14 3.32
N TYR A 199 41.78 6.83 4.02
CA TYR A 199 41.60 7.20 5.43
C TYR A 199 42.53 6.42 6.36
N PHE A 200 42.70 5.12 6.10
CA PHE A 200 43.61 4.29 6.88
C PHE A 200 45.06 4.75 6.71
N GLU A 201 45.46 5.14 5.51
CA GLU A 201 46.80 5.64 5.21
C GLU A 201 47.04 7.07 5.75
N CYS A 202 46.03 7.95 5.73
CA CYS A 202 46.09 9.28 6.36
C CYS A 202 46.13 9.20 7.89
N GLY A 203 45.32 8.32 8.50
CA GLY A 203 45.31 8.07 9.95
C GLY A 203 46.63 7.49 10.45
N ASN A 204 47.21 6.52 9.73
CA ASN A 204 48.54 5.99 10.04
C ASN A 204 49.68 7.02 9.86
N ARG A 205 49.43 8.14 9.16
CA ARG A 205 50.36 9.26 8.99
C ARG A 205 50.06 10.45 9.91
N GLY A 206 49.19 10.29 10.90
CA GLY A 206 48.90 11.32 11.91
C GLY A 206 48.04 12.49 11.41
N LEU A 207 47.42 12.37 10.23
CA LEU A 207 46.41 13.32 9.75
C LEU A 207 45.06 12.96 10.35
N HIS A 208 44.55 13.80 11.26
CA HIS A 208 43.16 13.74 11.70
C HIS A 208 42.29 14.41 10.64
N ILE A 209 41.61 13.61 9.85
CA ILE A 209 40.55 14.06 8.94
C ILE A 209 39.26 13.70 9.66
N ASP A 210 38.46 14.70 10.06
CA ASP A 210 37.10 14.49 10.58
C ASP A 210 36.37 13.50 9.66
N GLU A 211 35.68 12.48 10.19
CA GLU A 211 34.98 11.47 9.37
C GLU A 211 34.02 12.16 8.39
N PRO A 212 34.27 12.17 7.06
CA PRO A 212 33.37 12.87 6.17
C PRO A 212 32.37 11.86 5.55
N TYR A 213 31.08 12.21 5.61
CA TYR A 213 29.97 11.77 4.75
C TYR A 213 29.98 10.37 4.16
N GLY A 214 29.91 9.34 5.01
CA GLY A 214 29.83 7.95 4.57
C GLY A 214 28.97 7.10 5.48
N PHE A 215 29.01 5.78 5.29
CA PHE A 215 28.30 4.77 6.06
C PHE A 215 28.08 5.14 7.53
N ARG A 216 26.82 5.23 7.98
CA ARG A 216 26.51 5.54 9.40
C ARG A 216 25.84 4.37 10.08
N GLN A 217 26.16 4.19 11.36
CA GLN A 217 25.33 3.41 12.28
C GLN A 217 24.52 4.37 13.12
N VAL A 218 23.21 4.16 13.16
CA VAL A 218 22.29 5.06 13.87
C VAL A 218 21.39 4.20 14.76
N VAL A 219 21.17 4.63 16.00
CA VAL A 219 20.23 3.95 16.90
C VAL A 219 18.83 4.03 16.29
N CYS A 220 18.09 2.91 16.31
CA CYS A 220 16.76 2.86 15.73
C CYS A 220 15.72 3.43 16.71
N ASP A 221 15.69 4.75 16.81
CA ASP A 221 14.70 5.52 17.56
C ASP A 221 14.28 6.77 16.77
N GLU A 222 13.15 7.36 17.12
CA GLU A 222 12.57 8.49 16.38
C GLU A 222 13.47 9.73 16.38
N HIS A 223 14.11 10.03 17.51
CA HIS A 223 14.96 11.22 17.66
C HIS A 223 16.22 11.11 16.80
N SER A 224 16.95 10.00 16.91
CA SER A 224 18.15 9.74 16.11
C SER A 224 17.86 9.72 14.60
N ILE A 225 16.69 9.19 14.21
CA ILE A 225 16.26 9.21 12.81
C ILE A 225 15.98 10.64 12.36
N GLU A 226 15.25 11.44 13.16
CA GLU A 226 14.95 12.83 12.81
C GLU A 226 16.21 13.69 12.67
N GLU A 227 17.14 13.59 13.63
CA GLU A 227 18.43 14.28 13.58
C GLU A 227 19.20 13.91 12.30
N LEU A 228 19.27 12.62 11.95
CA LEU A 228 19.88 12.17 10.71
C LEU A 228 19.28 12.86 9.47
N PHE A 229 17.95 13.02 9.40
CA PHE A 229 17.31 13.70 8.27
C PHE A 229 17.55 15.20 8.25
N GLU A 230 17.60 15.84 9.41
CA GLU A 230 17.93 17.25 9.54
C GLU A 230 19.34 17.53 9.04
N THR A 231 20.31 16.76 9.54
CA THR A 231 21.70 16.77 9.11
C THR A 231 21.76 16.52 7.60
N ALA A 232 21.20 15.41 7.10
CA ALA A 232 21.18 15.10 5.67
C ALA A 232 20.62 16.25 4.81
N ARG A 233 19.61 16.98 5.29
CA ARG A 233 19.02 18.11 4.57
C ARG A 233 19.92 19.35 4.55
N GLN A 234 20.58 19.67 5.67
CA GLN A 234 21.55 20.76 5.76
C GLN A 234 22.72 20.53 4.79
N GLU A 235 23.12 19.27 4.68
CA GLU A 235 24.26 18.80 3.90
C GLU A 235 23.90 18.51 2.43
N GLN A 236 22.67 18.83 2.04
CA GLN A 236 22.13 18.65 0.69
C GLN A 236 22.19 17.21 0.18
N CYS A 237 22.11 16.23 1.07
CA CYS A 237 21.96 14.81 0.72
C CYS A 237 20.65 14.59 -0.04
N GLU A 238 20.72 13.83 -1.13
CA GLU A 238 19.60 13.59 -2.02
C GLU A 238 18.91 12.26 -1.72
N PHE A 239 19.66 11.28 -1.19
CA PHE A 239 19.21 9.90 -1.01
C PHE A 239 19.83 9.22 0.23
N ILE A 240 19.03 8.44 0.95
CA ILE A 240 19.51 7.57 2.04
C ILE A 240 19.07 6.12 1.81
N LEU A 241 20.04 5.21 1.74
CA LEU A 241 19.85 3.76 1.75
C LEU A 241 19.86 3.25 3.19
N PHE A 242 18.72 2.81 3.70
CA PHE A 242 18.59 2.25 5.05
C PHE A 242 18.67 0.72 5.03
N GLY A 243 19.58 0.15 5.81
CA GLY A 243 19.49 -1.23 6.29
C GLY A 243 18.74 -1.25 7.62
N HIS A 244 17.64 -2.00 7.71
CA HIS A 244 16.81 -2.05 8.92
C HIS A 244 16.41 -3.48 9.30
N SER A 245 16.21 -3.72 10.59
CA SER A 245 15.91 -5.04 11.12
C SER A 245 14.55 -5.57 10.64
N ASP A 246 14.45 -6.88 10.37
CA ASP A 246 13.14 -7.54 10.16
C ASP A 246 12.25 -7.52 11.42
N ARG A 247 12.84 -7.28 12.60
CA ARG A 247 12.13 -7.17 13.88
C ARG A 247 11.52 -5.79 14.11
N ASP A 248 12.05 -4.77 13.44
CA ASP A 248 11.52 -3.41 13.52
C ASP A 248 10.29 -3.26 12.63
N THR A 249 9.15 -2.97 13.27
CA THR A 249 7.86 -2.80 12.60
C THR A 249 7.34 -1.37 12.68
N THR A 250 7.96 -0.51 13.49
CA THR A 250 7.43 0.82 13.83
C THR A 250 8.18 1.94 13.13
N HIS A 251 9.52 1.85 13.01
CA HIS A 251 10.32 2.99 12.53
C HIS A 251 10.30 3.17 11.01
N HIS A 252 9.86 2.17 10.24
CA HIS A 252 9.66 2.36 8.79
C HIS A 252 8.69 3.52 8.50
N ALA A 253 7.62 3.66 9.28
CA ALA A 253 6.67 4.76 9.11
C ALA A 253 7.27 6.11 9.52
N VAL A 254 8.10 6.13 10.58
CA VAL A 254 8.88 7.31 11.00
C VAL A 254 9.80 7.78 9.88
N ILE A 255 10.62 6.89 9.31
CA ILE A 255 11.49 7.18 8.17
C ILE A 255 10.68 7.78 7.01
N LYS A 256 9.49 7.24 6.73
CA LYS A 256 8.62 7.74 5.65
C LYS A 256 7.96 9.09 5.95
N GLY A 257 7.75 9.42 7.23
CA GLY A 257 7.38 10.75 7.68
C GLY A 257 8.53 11.75 7.51
N MET A 258 9.74 11.39 7.97
CA MET A 258 10.92 12.26 7.88
C MET A 258 11.38 12.49 6.44
N GLU A 259 11.30 11.46 5.58
CA GLU A 259 11.46 11.57 4.13
C GLU A 259 10.57 12.70 3.57
N ARG A 260 9.33 12.80 4.07
CA ARG A 260 8.38 13.82 3.66
C ARG A 260 8.70 15.18 4.30
N LYS A 261 9.04 15.21 5.58
CA LYS A 261 9.36 16.46 6.29
C LYS A 261 10.57 17.17 5.68
N TYR A 262 11.64 16.43 5.41
CA TYR A 262 12.95 16.96 4.99
C TYR A 262 13.18 16.86 3.47
N SER A 263 12.32 16.19 2.71
CA SER A 263 12.44 16.06 1.25
C SER A 263 13.75 15.39 0.79
N VAL A 264 14.20 14.39 1.55
CA VAL A 264 15.35 13.51 1.23
C VAL A 264 14.80 12.15 0.84
N ILE A 265 15.18 11.61 -0.33
CA ILE A 265 14.62 10.34 -0.84
C ILE A 265 15.20 9.16 -0.06
N THR A 266 14.43 8.10 0.18
CA THR A 266 14.95 6.94 0.95
C THR A 266 14.63 5.60 0.32
N GLN A 267 15.51 4.63 0.52
CA GLN A 267 15.28 3.22 0.21
C GLN A 267 15.58 2.36 1.43
N CYS A 268 14.56 1.71 1.99
CA CYS A 268 14.73 0.80 3.13
C CYS A 268 14.87 -0.65 2.62
N VAL A 269 15.78 -1.41 3.23
CA VAL A 269 16.04 -2.81 2.91
C VAL A 269 16.16 -3.61 4.21
N ARG A 270 15.38 -4.69 4.34
CA ARG A 270 15.39 -5.57 5.52
C ARG A 270 16.68 -6.39 5.61
N THR A 271 17.15 -6.68 6.83
CA THR A 271 18.36 -7.50 7.08
C THR A 271 18.30 -8.87 6.40
N LYS A 272 17.17 -9.57 6.39
CA LYS A 272 16.98 -10.83 5.65
C LYS A 272 17.18 -10.66 4.14
N THR A 273 16.77 -9.53 3.58
CA THR A 273 16.95 -9.23 2.15
C THR A 273 18.42 -8.93 1.83
N ILE A 274 19.08 -8.14 2.69
CA ILE A 274 20.51 -7.85 2.63
C ILE A 274 21.31 -9.18 2.64
N PHE A 275 21.03 -10.05 3.60
CA PHE A 275 21.67 -11.35 3.72
C PHE A 275 21.49 -12.20 2.45
N ASN A 276 20.27 -12.28 1.91
CA ASN A 276 19.99 -13.06 0.71
C ASN A 276 20.69 -12.51 -0.55
N VAL A 277 20.84 -11.18 -0.68
CA VAL A 277 21.61 -10.57 -1.76
C VAL A 277 23.09 -10.85 -1.60
N ASN A 278 23.59 -10.84 -0.37
CA ASN A 278 24.99 -11.13 -0.11
C ASN A 278 25.36 -12.58 -0.40
N THR A 279 24.45 -13.53 -0.14
CA THR A 279 24.77 -14.97 -0.12
C THR A 279 24.11 -15.82 -1.20
N LYS A 280 22.95 -15.44 -1.75
CA LYS A 280 22.13 -16.34 -2.59
C LYS A 280 21.83 -15.81 -3.99
N SER A 281 21.04 -14.74 -4.09
CA SER A 281 20.39 -14.36 -5.35
C SER A 281 20.38 -12.85 -5.58
N PRO A 282 20.86 -12.37 -6.75
CA PRO A 282 20.89 -10.96 -7.09
C PRO A 282 19.53 -10.39 -7.53
N LEU A 283 18.50 -11.21 -7.76
CA LEU A 283 17.20 -10.72 -8.29
C LEU A 283 16.56 -9.65 -7.37
N SER A 284 16.70 -9.81 -6.05
CA SER A 284 16.24 -8.80 -5.09
C SER A 284 17.01 -7.49 -5.24
N LEU A 285 18.31 -7.54 -5.56
CA LEU A 285 19.13 -6.37 -5.80
C LEU A 285 18.70 -5.64 -7.07
N GLU A 286 18.43 -6.37 -8.15
CA GLU A 286 17.92 -5.79 -9.41
C GLU A 286 16.61 -5.01 -9.17
N ASN A 287 15.67 -5.59 -8.41
CA ASN A 287 14.42 -4.93 -8.04
C ASN A 287 14.64 -3.71 -7.12
N ILE A 288 15.63 -3.76 -6.22
CA ILE A 288 15.99 -2.62 -5.36
C ILE A 288 16.57 -1.48 -6.20
N VAL A 289 17.48 -1.77 -7.13
CA VAL A 289 18.07 -0.78 -8.04
C VAL A 289 17.00 -0.19 -8.98
N ALA A 290 16.09 -1.02 -9.50
CA ALA A 290 14.95 -0.54 -10.28
C ALA A 290 14.10 0.45 -9.47
N LYS A 291 13.73 0.12 -8.22
CA LYS A 291 13.01 1.02 -7.30
C LYS A 291 13.77 2.32 -7.02
N THR A 292 15.08 2.24 -6.85
CA THR A 292 15.90 3.44 -6.61
C THR A 292 15.96 4.34 -7.84
N ASN A 293 16.20 3.78 -9.03
CA ASN A 293 16.19 4.54 -10.28
C ASN A 293 14.90 5.33 -10.45
N VAL A 294 13.79 4.59 -10.28
CA VAL A 294 12.42 5.06 -10.23
C VAL A 294 12.31 6.24 -9.25
N LYS A 295 12.59 6.06 -7.95
CA LYS A 295 12.53 7.17 -6.97
C LYS A 295 13.37 8.41 -7.32
N LEU A 296 14.51 8.22 -7.98
CA LEU A 296 15.43 9.29 -8.37
C LEU A 296 15.10 9.96 -9.70
N GLY A 297 14.06 9.48 -10.39
CA GLY A 297 13.56 10.10 -11.60
C GLY A 297 13.92 9.43 -12.92
N GLY A 298 14.42 8.20 -12.85
CA GLY A 298 14.70 7.39 -14.01
C GLY A 298 13.50 6.54 -14.43
N ASN A 299 13.52 6.10 -15.68
CA ASN A 299 12.59 5.12 -16.25
C ASN A 299 13.32 3.83 -16.60
N VAL A 300 12.85 2.71 -16.06
CA VAL A 300 13.46 1.40 -16.28
C VAL A 300 13.10 0.87 -17.66
N VAL A 301 11.81 0.94 -18.00
CA VAL A 301 11.22 0.38 -19.22
C VAL A 301 10.22 1.32 -19.86
N LYS A 302 9.91 1.08 -21.12
CA LYS A 302 8.79 1.67 -21.83
C LYS A 302 8.02 0.58 -22.59
N PRO A 303 6.71 0.38 -22.34
CA PRO A 303 5.93 -0.55 -23.16
C PRO A 303 5.71 0.00 -24.58
N SER A 304 5.80 -0.86 -25.60
CA SER A 304 5.59 -0.45 -27.01
C SER A 304 4.13 -0.06 -27.28
N GLU A 305 3.91 1.23 -27.58
CA GLU A 305 2.72 1.86 -28.21
C GLU A 305 1.38 2.01 -27.48
N HIS A 306 1.10 1.41 -26.31
CA HIS A 306 -0.31 1.29 -25.85
C HIS A 306 -0.71 2.03 -24.55
N ALA A 307 0.00 3.06 -24.10
CA ALA A 307 -0.33 3.77 -22.86
C ALA A 307 -0.17 5.31 -22.93
N GLN A 308 -0.60 5.93 -24.03
CA GLN A 308 -0.48 7.40 -24.20
C GLN A 308 -1.62 8.22 -23.56
N SER A 309 -2.70 7.60 -23.08
CA SER A 309 -3.81 8.30 -22.43
C SER A 309 -3.59 8.48 -20.94
N ALA A 310 -4.01 9.63 -20.38
CA ALA A 310 -3.82 9.96 -18.98
C ALA A 310 -4.57 8.96 -18.08
N ALA A 311 -3.88 8.04 -17.41
CA ALA A 311 -4.44 7.04 -16.50
C ALA A 311 -4.35 7.56 -15.06
N LYS A 312 -5.47 8.01 -14.48
CA LYS A 312 -5.53 8.53 -13.10
C LYS A 312 -6.19 7.53 -12.18
N SER A 313 -5.73 7.35 -10.95
CA SER A 313 -6.46 6.53 -9.97
C SER A 313 -6.67 7.27 -8.66
N PRO A 314 -7.88 7.76 -8.32
CA PRO A 314 -8.24 8.12 -6.95
C PRO A 314 -8.73 6.85 -6.21
N GLU A 315 -8.25 6.56 -4.99
CA GLU A 315 -8.85 5.53 -4.11
C GLU A 315 -9.35 6.01 -2.74
N ARG A 316 -10.45 5.41 -2.28
CA ARG A 316 -11.17 5.67 -1.03
C ARG A 316 -10.51 5.04 0.22
N ALA A 317 -10.48 5.85 1.28
CA ALA A 317 -10.75 5.58 2.71
C ALA A 317 -10.62 4.14 3.25
N GLU A 318 -9.52 3.85 3.94
CA GLU A 318 -9.56 2.90 5.06
C GLU A 318 -10.25 3.58 6.25
N SER A 319 -11.46 3.19 6.62
CA SER A 319 -12.08 3.65 7.87
C SER A 319 -11.67 2.72 9.02
N ALA A 320 -11.13 3.27 10.10
CA ALA A 320 -11.03 2.53 11.35
C ALA A 320 -12.44 2.39 11.94
N ALA A 321 -12.96 1.17 12.04
CA ALA A 321 -14.11 0.91 12.89
C ALA A 321 -13.62 0.91 14.35
N GLY A 322 -13.60 2.09 14.98
CA GLY A 322 -13.45 2.24 16.41
C GLY A 322 -14.80 2.66 17.00
N SER A 323 -15.48 1.74 17.67
CA SER A 323 -16.67 2.04 18.48
C SER A 323 -16.23 2.87 19.69
N GLY A 324 -16.58 4.16 19.71
CA GLY A 324 -16.33 5.03 20.86
C GLY A 324 -16.93 6.41 20.63
N SER A 325 -18.13 6.64 21.18
CA SER A 325 -18.73 7.96 21.31
C SER A 325 -18.00 8.75 22.41
N SER A 326 -17.35 9.86 22.05
CA SER A 326 -17.06 10.97 22.98
C SER A 326 -16.71 12.23 22.19
N ASP A 327 -17.59 13.24 22.31
CA ASP A 327 -17.60 14.53 21.59
C ASP A 327 -16.51 15.54 22.02
N THR A 328 -15.27 15.10 22.28
CA THR A 328 -14.22 15.99 22.79
C THR A 328 -12.82 15.74 22.22
N SER A 329 -12.69 15.36 20.94
CA SER A 329 -11.39 15.30 20.26
C SER A 329 -11.27 16.30 19.12
N THR A 330 -10.23 17.14 19.14
CA THR A 330 -9.86 18.11 18.08
C THR A 330 -9.40 17.45 16.78
N PHE A 331 -9.32 16.11 16.72
CA PHE A 331 -8.95 15.35 15.53
C PHE A 331 -9.88 14.15 15.31
N PRO A 332 -10.51 14.00 14.14
CA PRO A 332 -11.43 12.89 13.89
C PRO A 332 -10.67 11.56 13.82
N ALA A 333 -11.07 10.58 14.64
CA ALA A 333 -10.53 9.21 14.62
C ALA A 333 -10.69 8.50 13.25
N ASN A 334 -11.54 9.03 12.36
CA ASN A 334 -11.94 8.42 11.09
C ASN A 334 -11.47 9.23 9.87
N VAL A 335 -10.17 9.53 9.78
CA VAL A 335 -9.60 10.14 8.56
C VAL A 335 -9.45 9.09 7.46
N SER A 336 -9.93 9.43 6.27
CA SER A 336 -9.75 8.68 5.03
C SER A 336 -8.46 9.11 4.33
N VAL A 337 -7.72 8.17 3.74
CA VAL A 337 -6.56 8.49 2.89
C VAL A 337 -6.91 8.25 1.44
N LEU A 338 -6.74 9.27 0.60
CA LEU A 338 -6.89 9.22 -0.84
C LEU A 338 -5.52 9.16 -1.50
N GLY A 339 -5.08 7.98 -1.88
CA GLY A 339 -3.88 7.81 -2.71
C GLY A 339 -4.19 8.06 -4.18
N PHE A 340 -3.26 8.68 -4.90
CA PHE A 340 -3.38 8.86 -6.34
C PHE A 340 -2.08 8.72 -7.09
N CYS A 341 -2.24 8.46 -8.38
CA CYS A 341 -1.17 8.35 -9.34
C CYS A 341 -1.69 8.74 -10.73
N ALA A 342 -0.87 9.44 -11.52
CA ALA A 342 -1.14 9.80 -12.90
C ALA A 342 0.15 9.74 -13.73
N ASN A 343 0.01 9.49 -15.03
CA ASN A 343 1.10 9.65 -15.99
C ASN A 343 1.15 11.08 -16.52
N ASP A 344 1.41 12.04 -15.64
CA ASP A 344 1.50 13.46 -15.90
C ASP A 344 2.96 13.98 -15.86
N GLY A 345 3.94 13.08 -15.93
CA GLY A 345 5.35 13.41 -16.16
C GLY A 345 5.66 13.84 -17.60
N VAL A 346 6.95 14.09 -17.86
CA VAL A 346 7.44 14.52 -19.17
C VAL A 346 7.20 13.41 -20.20
N ALA A 347 7.49 12.16 -19.81
CA ALA A 347 7.23 10.99 -20.64
C ALA A 347 5.89 10.30 -20.29
N PRO A 348 5.23 9.61 -21.25
CA PRO A 348 3.98 8.88 -21.02
C PRO A 348 4.02 7.75 -19.98
N ASN A 349 5.21 7.19 -19.72
CA ASN A 349 5.46 6.12 -18.76
C ASN A 349 5.93 6.64 -17.38
N GLU A 350 6.02 7.96 -17.19
CA GLU A 350 6.36 8.57 -15.89
C GLU A 350 5.11 8.76 -15.04
N PHE A 351 5.02 7.94 -13.98
CA PHE A 351 3.92 7.96 -13.03
C PHE A 351 4.25 8.78 -11.78
N ILE A 352 3.46 9.82 -11.53
CA ILE A 352 3.56 10.74 -10.41
C ILE A 352 2.41 10.48 -9.49
N GLY A 353 2.67 10.39 -8.18
CA GLY A 353 1.60 10.17 -7.23
C GLY A 353 1.83 10.89 -5.92
N ASN A 354 0.78 10.93 -5.11
CA ASN A 354 0.81 11.46 -3.75
C ASN A 354 -0.44 10.92 -3.02
N PHE A 355 -0.67 11.36 -1.80
CA PHE A 355 -1.89 11.09 -1.06
C PHE A 355 -2.41 12.36 -0.40
N PHE A 356 -3.73 12.39 -0.18
CA PHE A 356 -4.42 13.39 0.61
C PHE A 356 -5.14 12.75 1.78
N PHE A 357 -5.17 13.47 2.90
CA PHE A 357 -6.09 13.16 3.99
C PHE A 357 -7.43 13.82 3.69
N SER A 358 -8.50 13.04 3.83
CA SER A 358 -9.87 13.49 3.69
C SER A 358 -10.58 13.17 4.99
N PRO A 359 -11.22 14.14 5.65
CA PRO A 359 -12.08 13.83 6.78
C PRO A 359 -13.32 13.04 6.30
N PRO A 360 -14.10 12.46 7.22
CA PRO A 360 -15.12 11.47 6.87
C PRO A 360 -16.33 12.07 6.12
N HIS A 361 -16.48 13.40 6.09
CA HIS A 361 -17.63 14.08 5.50
C HIS A 361 -17.56 14.09 3.97
N ARG A 362 -18.72 13.87 3.34
CA ARG A 362 -18.83 13.72 1.89
C ARG A 362 -18.35 14.96 1.12
N ASP A 363 -18.73 16.15 1.55
CA ASP A 363 -18.43 17.40 0.83
C ASP A 363 -16.92 17.69 0.85
N GLU A 364 -16.25 17.37 1.96
CA GLU A 364 -14.81 17.47 2.09
C GLU A 364 -14.09 16.44 1.20
N LYS A 365 -14.64 15.23 1.05
CA LYS A 365 -14.09 14.24 0.12
C LYS A 365 -14.14 14.72 -1.34
N LEU A 366 -15.23 15.39 -1.74
CA LEU A 366 -15.37 15.93 -3.09
C LEU A 366 -14.39 17.09 -3.33
N SER A 367 -14.16 17.95 -2.33
CA SER A 367 -13.18 19.04 -2.45
C SER A 367 -11.73 18.53 -2.55
N VAL A 368 -11.41 17.39 -1.92
CA VAL A 368 -10.11 16.72 -2.11
C VAL A 368 -9.98 16.14 -3.52
N LEU A 369 -11.04 15.52 -4.06
CA LEU A 369 -11.03 15.03 -5.44
C LEU A 369 -10.85 16.16 -6.46
N ASP A 370 -11.47 17.31 -6.20
CA ASP A 370 -11.33 18.51 -7.03
C ASP A 370 -9.86 18.96 -7.12
N LYS A 371 -9.27 19.28 -5.96
CA LYS A 371 -7.86 19.67 -5.84
C LYS A 371 -6.89 18.68 -6.49
N LEU A 372 -7.11 17.38 -6.27
CA LEU A 372 -6.30 16.34 -6.88
C LEU A 372 -6.34 16.40 -8.41
N LEU A 373 -7.53 16.56 -8.99
CA LEU A 373 -7.68 16.58 -10.44
C LEU A 373 -7.05 17.84 -11.05
N GLU A 374 -7.18 18.99 -10.39
CA GLU A 374 -6.50 20.23 -10.77
C GLU A 374 -4.97 20.05 -10.73
N GLU A 375 -4.42 19.59 -9.60
CA GLU A 375 -2.97 19.37 -9.44
C GLU A 375 -2.36 18.43 -10.48
N VAL A 376 -3.13 17.45 -10.97
CA VAL A 376 -2.67 16.51 -12.01
C VAL A 376 -2.76 17.14 -13.40
N LEU A 377 -3.84 17.86 -13.72
CA LEU A 377 -4.02 18.45 -15.05
C LEU A 377 -3.08 19.64 -15.28
N GLU A 378 -2.88 20.48 -14.27
CA GLU A 378 -1.91 21.58 -14.32
C GLU A 378 -0.50 21.05 -14.54
N ARG A 379 -0.12 19.99 -13.81
CA ARG A 379 1.20 19.37 -13.93
C ARG A 379 1.39 18.69 -15.28
N PHE A 380 0.37 18.00 -15.79
CA PHE A 380 0.38 17.44 -17.14
C PHE A 380 0.68 18.53 -18.17
N GLN A 381 -0.07 19.63 -18.13
CA GLN A 381 0.09 20.73 -19.07
C GLN A 381 1.46 21.41 -18.92
N ALA A 382 1.95 21.59 -17.70
CA ALA A 382 3.28 22.14 -17.44
C ALA A 382 4.41 21.26 -17.98
N ASN A 383 4.28 19.92 -17.84
CA ASN A 383 5.31 18.98 -18.27
C ASN A 383 5.29 18.68 -19.78
N ARG A 384 4.11 18.75 -20.42
CA ARG A 384 3.91 18.37 -21.83
C ARG A 384 3.59 19.53 -22.76
N GLN A 385 3.45 20.74 -22.21
CA GLN A 385 3.09 21.97 -22.93
C GLN A 385 1.78 21.87 -23.73
N ALA A 386 0.90 20.94 -23.37
CA ALA A 386 -0.39 20.71 -24.00
C ALA A 386 -1.35 20.04 -23.01
N PRO A 387 -2.67 20.29 -23.10
CA PRO A 387 -3.66 19.54 -22.34
C PRO A 387 -3.76 18.09 -22.84
N PRO A 388 -4.23 17.14 -22.01
CA PRO A 388 -4.43 15.76 -22.44
C PRO A 388 -5.51 15.68 -23.53
N SER A 389 -5.26 14.89 -24.57
CA SER A 389 -6.25 14.62 -25.62
C SER A 389 -7.33 13.61 -25.20
N ARG A 390 -7.09 12.84 -24.13
CA ARG A 390 -8.02 11.87 -23.52
C ARG A 390 -7.65 11.63 -22.07
N ILE A 391 -8.67 11.45 -21.22
CA ILE A 391 -8.53 11.18 -19.80
C ILE A 391 -9.23 9.87 -19.45
N VAL A 392 -8.49 8.93 -18.85
CA VAL A 392 -9.00 7.66 -18.33
C VAL A 392 -8.74 7.62 -16.83
N LEU A 393 -9.78 7.49 -16.01
CA LEU A 393 -9.62 7.38 -14.56
C LEU A 393 -9.96 5.97 -14.09
N PHE A 394 -8.97 5.24 -13.57
CA PHE A 394 -9.15 3.99 -12.84
C PHE A 394 -9.50 4.26 -11.38
N ARG A 395 -10.79 4.29 -11.03
CA ARG A 395 -11.25 4.59 -9.67
C ARG A 395 -11.37 3.30 -8.83
N SER A 396 -10.34 2.98 -8.03
CA SER A 396 -10.31 1.82 -7.12
C SER A 396 -11.05 2.10 -5.80
N GLY A 397 -11.48 1.05 -5.09
CA GLY A 397 -12.12 1.18 -3.77
C GLY A 397 -13.61 1.50 -3.85
N CYS A 398 -14.28 0.95 -4.86
CA CYS A 398 -15.74 0.99 -5.03
C CYS A 398 -16.23 -0.37 -5.51
N ASP A 399 -17.23 -0.91 -4.85
CA ASP A 399 -18.01 -2.05 -5.32
C ASP A 399 -19.27 -1.57 -6.06
N GLU A 400 -20.08 -2.52 -6.56
CA GLU A 400 -21.29 -2.24 -7.31
C GLU A 400 -22.32 -1.43 -6.49
N GLY A 401 -22.41 -1.68 -5.17
CA GLY A 401 -23.25 -0.90 -4.27
C GLY A 401 -22.86 0.59 -4.18
N GLY A 402 -21.59 0.92 -4.45
CA GLY A 402 -21.10 2.30 -4.47
C GLY A 402 -21.28 3.05 -5.79
N TYR A 403 -21.63 2.39 -6.90
CA TYR A 403 -21.63 2.97 -8.24
C TYR A 403 -22.54 4.20 -8.38
N GLN A 404 -23.75 4.12 -7.82
CA GLN A 404 -24.69 5.23 -7.85
C GLN A 404 -24.17 6.47 -7.12
N SER A 405 -23.41 6.29 -6.03
CA SER A 405 -22.78 7.39 -5.31
C SER A 405 -21.71 8.07 -6.17
N VAL A 406 -20.87 7.29 -6.84
CA VAL A 406 -19.83 7.82 -7.74
C VAL A 406 -20.48 8.56 -8.93
N LEU A 407 -21.51 7.99 -9.55
CA LEU A 407 -22.25 8.61 -10.65
C LEU A 407 -22.97 9.90 -10.25
N ARG A 408 -23.52 9.95 -9.02
CA ARG A 408 -24.28 11.11 -8.55
C ARG A 408 -23.37 12.25 -8.07
N TYR A 409 -22.25 11.93 -7.41
CA TYR A 409 -21.45 12.93 -6.69
C TYR A 409 -20.05 13.14 -7.29
N GLU A 410 -19.31 12.08 -7.65
CA GLU A 410 -17.94 12.23 -8.18
C GLU A 410 -17.95 12.60 -9.67
N LYS A 411 -18.86 12.02 -10.47
CA LYS A 411 -18.93 12.27 -11.93
C LYS A 411 -19.11 13.76 -12.30
N PRO A 412 -20.01 14.56 -11.67
CA PRO A 412 -20.14 15.97 -12.01
C PRO A 412 -18.84 16.75 -11.77
N VAL A 413 -18.16 16.49 -10.65
CA VAL A 413 -16.87 17.10 -10.28
C VAL A 413 -15.79 16.73 -11.31
N ILE A 414 -15.63 15.43 -11.59
CA ILE A 414 -14.67 14.93 -12.59
C ILE A 414 -14.92 15.58 -13.95
N THR A 415 -16.18 15.63 -14.39
CA THR A 415 -16.56 16.17 -15.71
C THR A 415 -16.28 17.67 -15.79
N ALA A 416 -16.65 18.43 -14.75
CA ALA A 416 -16.46 19.88 -14.72
C ALA A 416 -14.97 20.26 -14.80
N ILE A 417 -14.12 19.63 -13.98
CA ILE A 417 -12.69 19.92 -13.93
C ILE A 417 -12.01 19.48 -15.22
N CYS A 418 -12.29 18.26 -15.70
CA CYS A 418 -11.71 17.79 -16.95
C CYS A 418 -12.09 18.69 -18.13
N LYS A 419 -13.34 19.18 -18.19
CA LYS A 419 -13.78 20.14 -19.22
C LYS A 419 -13.07 21.50 -19.10
N LYS A 420 -12.78 21.97 -17.88
CA LYS A 420 -12.05 23.22 -17.63
C LYS A 420 -10.61 23.16 -18.13
N TYR A 421 -9.87 22.10 -17.82
CA TYR A 421 -8.43 22.01 -18.14
C TYR A 421 -8.11 21.28 -19.46
N ALA A 422 -9.02 20.44 -19.96
CA ALA A 422 -8.85 19.67 -21.19
C ALA A 422 -10.13 19.72 -22.04
N PRO A 423 -10.52 20.90 -22.56
CA PRO A 423 -11.75 21.07 -23.31
C PRO A 423 -11.76 20.17 -24.55
N GLY A 424 -12.84 19.39 -24.70
CA GLY A 424 -13.01 18.46 -25.82
C GLY A 424 -12.37 17.07 -25.63
N ALA A 425 -11.55 16.87 -24.59
CA ALA A 425 -10.99 15.56 -24.30
C ALA A 425 -12.07 14.61 -23.75
N PRO A 426 -12.25 13.40 -24.32
CA PRO A 426 -13.12 12.40 -23.73
C PRO A 426 -12.60 11.94 -22.37
N VAL A 427 -13.55 11.69 -21.46
CA VAL A 427 -13.32 11.27 -20.08
C VAL A 427 -14.00 9.94 -19.88
N THR A 428 -13.24 8.93 -19.48
CA THR A 428 -13.74 7.59 -19.18
C THR A 428 -13.33 7.20 -17.76
N VAL A 429 -14.29 6.70 -16.97
CA VAL A 429 -14.04 6.19 -15.61
C VAL A 429 -14.24 4.69 -15.55
N ILE A 430 -13.20 3.99 -15.15
CA ILE A 430 -13.13 2.53 -15.06
C ILE A 430 -12.96 2.15 -13.59
N ILE A 431 -13.77 1.21 -13.09
CA ILE A 431 -13.67 0.68 -11.72
C ILE A 431 -12.96 -0.67 -11.77
N PRO A 432 -11.67 -0.76 -11.40
CA PRO A 432 -11.03 -2.05 -11.16
C PRO A 432 -11.50 -2.63 -9.82
N SER A 433 -11.91 -3.89 -9.81
CA SER A 433 -12.33 -4.59 -8.59
C SER A 433 -11.87 -6.04 -8.58
N LYS A 434 -11.29 -6.46 -7.45
CA LYS A 434 -11.09 -7.87 -7.10
C LYS A 434 -12.12 -8.37 -6.08
N LEU A 435 -13.06 -7.52 -5.67
CA LEU A 435 -14.10 -7.83 -4.69
C LEU A 435 -15.29 -8.48 -5.41
N HIS A 436 -15.11 -9.73 -5.81
CA HIS A 436 -16.16 -10.57 -6.39
C HIS A 436 -15.87 -12.04 -6.08
N SER A 437 -16.77 -12.95 -6.41
CA SER A 437 -16.61 -14.39 -6.11
C SER A 437 -16.08 -15.22 -7.28
N PHE A 438 -16.19 -14.73 -8.52
CA PHE A 438 -15.77 -15.47 -9.72
C PHE A 438 -14.29 -15.94 -9.66
N ARG A 439 -14.09 -17.15 -10.16
CA ARG A 439 -12.79 -17.78 -10.48
C ARG A 439 -12.90 -18.39 -11.87
N PHE A 440 -11.83 -18.25 -12.64
CA PHE A 440 -11.75 -18.76 -14.00
C PHE A 440 -10.71 -19.87 -14.04
N PHE A 441 -11.12 -21.00 -14.61
CA PHE A 441 -10.33 -22.21 -14.69
C PHE A 441 -10.08 -22.54 -16.17
N LYS A 442 -8.94 -23.13 -16.49
CA LYS A 442 -8.79 -23.80 -17.80
C LYS A 442 -9.78 -24.95 -17.86
N GLN A 443 -10.30 -25.22 -19.05
CA GLN A 443 -11.15 -26.39 -19.27
C GLN A 443 -10.38 -27.67 -18.92
N ASP A 444 -9.15 -27.77 -19.39
CA ASP A 444 -8.24 -28.88 -19.10
C ASP A 444 -7.14 -28.41 -18.15
N ILE A 445 -7.12 -28.97 -16.93
CA ILE A 445 -6.09 -28.74 -15.93
C ILE A 445 -5.40 -30.07 -15.65
N ASN A 446 -4.08 -30.13 -15.83
CA ASN A 446 -3.28 -31.24 -15.34
C ASN A 446 -2.96 -31.02 -13.85
N PRO A 447 -3.47 -31.86 -12.92
CA PRO A 447 -3.25 -31.67 -11.48
C PRO A 447 -1.78 -31.81 -11.05
N ARG A 448 -0.94 -32.43 -11.89
CA ARG A 448 0.51 -32.60 -11.64
C ARG A 448 1.33 -31.37 -12.00
N ASP A 449 0.76 -30.41 -12.73
CA ASP A 449 1.44 -29.19 -13.10
C ASP A 449 1.63 -28.26 -11.89
N ARG A 450 2.60 -27.35 -11.99
CA ARG A 450 2.79 -26.29 -11.01
C ARG A 450 1.62 -25.29 -11.04
N SER A 451 1.44 -24.55 -9.95
CA SER A 451 0.35 -23.58 -9.76
C SER A 451 0.21 -22.61 -10.94
N ASP A 452 1.32 -22.07 -11.43
CA ASP A 452 1.36 -21.11 -12.52
C ASP A 452 0.91 -21.73 -13.86
N ALA A 453 1.25 -22.98 -14.11
CA ALA A 453 0.79 -23.73 -15.29
C ALA A 453 -0.68 -24.18 -15.19
N GLN A 454 -1.20 -24.44 -13.99
CA GLN A 454 -2.62 -24.77 -13.80
C GLN A 454 -3.56 -23.56 -14.00
N ASN A 455 -3.08 -22.34 -13.72
CA ASN A 455 -3.87 -21.12 -13.87
C ASN A 455 -4.04 -20.70 -15.34
N ILE A 456 -5.07 -19.89 -15.60
CA ILE A 456 -5.24 -19.19 -16.88
C ILE A 456 -4.05 -18.28 -17.19
N ARG A 457 -3.75 -18.09 -18.48
CA ARG A 457 -2.55 -17.36 -18.92
C ARG A 457 -2.70 -15.84 -18.70
N PRO A 458 -1.59 -15.12 -18.47
CA PRO A 458 -1.57 -13.66 -18.61
C PRO A 458 -2.18 -13.21 -19.95
N GLY A 459 -2.98 -12.15 -19.93
CA GLY A 459 -3.71 -11.64 -21.10
C GLY A 459 -5.09 -12.27 -21.32
N THR A 460 -5.49 -13.30 -20.55
CA THR A 460 -6.83 -13.89 -20.67
C THR A 460 -7.89 -12.83 -20.33
N CYS A 461 -8.76 -12.52 -21.29
CA CYS A 461 -9.79 -11.49 -21.19
C CYS A 461 -11.17 -12.08 -21.51
N LEU A 462 -12.16 -11.71 -20.68
CA LEU A 462 -13.56 -12.10 -20.84
C LEU A 462 -14.45 -10.86 -20.79
N ASP A 463 -15.11 -10.57 -21.90
CA ASP A 463 -16.01 -9.43 -22.11
C ASP A 463 -17.41 -9.87 -22.60
N GLU A 464 -17.66 -11.18 -22.63
CA GLU A 464 -18.93 -11.78 -23.05
C GLU A 464 -19.44 -12.80 -22.00
N HIS A 465 -20.75 -13.08 -22.03
CA HIS A 465 -21.49 -14.09 -21.26
C HIS A 465 -21.54 -13.95 -19.73
N VAL A 466 -20.42 -13.59 -19.08
CA VAL A 466 -20.28 -13.50 -17.61
C VAL A 466 -20.09 -12.07 -17.12
N ILE A 467 -20.57 -11.10 -17.89
CA ILE A 467 -20.49 -9.67 -17.61
C ILE A 467 -21.86 -9.11 -17.19
N SER A 468 -21.87 -7.92 -16.57
CA SER A 468 -23.11 -7.21 -16.28
C SER A 468 -23.89 -6.90 -17.57
N SER A 469 -25.23 -7.02 -17.52
CA SER A 469 -26.12 -6.51 -18.56
C SER A 469 -26.34 -5.00 -18.46
N ALA A 470 -25.99 -4.38 -17.33
CA ALA A 470 -26.22 -2.96 -17.06
C ALA A 470 -24.99 -2.08 -17.36
N TYR A 471 -23.80 -2.66 -17.35
CA TYR A 471 -22.54 -1.93 -17.53
C TYR A 471 -21.65 -2.61 -18.57
N SER A 472 -20.87 -1.81 -19.29
CA SER A 472 -19.77 -2.34 -20.11
C SER A 472 -18.64 -2.80 -19.17
N GLU A 473 -18.41 -4.11 -19.11
CA GLU A 473 -17.44 -4.72 -18.20
C GLU A 473 -16.56 -5.72 -18.92
N PHE A 474 -15.36 -5.95 -18.38
CA PHE A 474 -14.52 -7.07 -18.77
C PHE A 474 -13.73 -7.59 -17.57
N TYR A 475 -13.40 -8.87 -17.59
CA TYR A 475 -12.42 -9.48 -16.71
C TYR A 475 -11.09 -9.60 -17.45
N LEU A 476 -9.98 -9.27 -16.78
CA LEU A 476 -8.65 -9.38 -17.40
C LEU A 476 -7.66 -9.98 -16.41
N ASN A 477 -7.14 -11.17 -16.74
CA ASN A 477 -6.06 -11.78 -15.99
C ASN A 477 -4.72 -11.40 -16.60
N SER A 478 -4.15 -10.28 -16.18
CA SER A 478 -2.87 -9.77 -16.70
C SER A 478 -1.62 -10.44 -16.10
N HIS A 479 -1.75 -11.18 -14.99
CA HIS A 479 -0.63 -11.61 -14.17
C HIS A 479 -0.48 -13.13 -14.08
N LEU A 480 0.72 -13.56 -13.69
CA LEU A 480 1.00 -14.95 -13.35
C LEU A 480 0.68 -15.21 -11.87
N ALA A 481 -0.21 -16.16 -11.60
CA ALA A 481 -0.48 -16.62 -10.24
C ALA A 481 0.56 -17.68 -9.81
N ILE A 482 1.64 -17.22 -9.17
CA ILE A 482 2.74 -18.08 -8.70
C ILE A 482 2.26 -19.09 -7.65
N GLN A 483 1.26 -18.72 -6.84
CA GLN A 483 0.71 -19.53 -5.78
C GLN A 483 -0.82 -19.45 -5.79
N GLY A 484 -1.47 -20.58 -5.57
CA GLY A 484 -2.92 -20.69 -5.46
C GLY A 484 -3.65 -20.43 -6.78
N THR A 485 -4.95 -20.14 -6.66
CA THR A 485 -5.83 -19.84 -7.79
C THR A 485 -5.90 -18.33 -8.03
N ALA A 486 -5.69 -17.90 -9.27
CA ALA A 486 -5.70 -16.51 -9.67
C ALA A 486 -7.03 -15.82 -9.33
N LYS A 487 -6.94 -14.59 -8.83
CA LYS A 487 -8.09 -13.69 -8.68
C LYS A 487 -8.07 -12.67 -9.82
N THR A 488 -8.79 -12.99 -10.90
CA THR A 488 -8.91 -12.14 -12.09
C THR A 488 -9.73 -10.89 -11.78
N PRO A 489 -9.14 -9.68 -11.82
CA PRO A 489 -9.91 -8.45 -11.61
C PRO A 489 -10.99 -8.25 -12.67
N LYS A 490 -12.08 -7.62 -12.23
CA LYS A 490 -13.15 -7.05 -13.05
C LYS A 490 -12.88 -5.57 -13.30
N TYR A 491 -13.18 -5.08 -14.49
CA TYR A 491 -13.09 -3.69 -14.87
C TYR A 491 -14.44 -3.23 -15.41
N THR A 492 -15.06 -2.28 -14.71
CA THR A 492 -16.37 -1.76 -15.08
C THR A 492 -16.24 -0.34 -15.60
N ILE A 493 -16.62 -0.09 -16.86
CA ILE A 493 -16.70 1.26 -17.40
C ILE A 493 -17.95 1.91 -16.82
N LEU A 494 -17.77 2.68 -15.75
CA LEU A 494 -18.88 3.25 -14.99
C LEU A 494 -19.51 4.43 -15.73
N PHE A 495 -18.69 5.27 -16.37
CA PHE A 495 -19.17 6.25 -17.34
C PHE A 495 -18.09 6.58 -18.36
N SER A 496 -18.52 6.96 -19.56
CA SER A 496 -17.65 7.56 -20.58
C SER A 496 -18.39 8.73 -21.23
N SER A 497 -17.66 9.78 -21.59
CA SER A 497 -18.16 10.84 -22.48
C SER A 497 -17.91 10.53 -23.96
N GLU A 498 -17.28 9.40 -24.30
CA GLU A 498 -17.15 8.94 -25.68
C GLU A 498 -18.52 8.53 -26.24
N LYS A 499 -18.78 8.89 -27.50
CA LYS A 499 -20.03 8.50 -28.19
C LYS A 499 -20.16 6.98 -28.34
N GLU A 500 -19.04 6.32 -28.57
CA GLU A 500 -18.94 4.87 -28.75
C GLU A 500 -17.78 4.35 -27.90
N VAL A 501 -18.08 3.47 -26.95
CA VAL A 501 -17.09 2.86 -26.06
C VAL A 501 -16.58 1.57 -26.72
N LYS A 502 -15.37 1.62 -27.26
CA LYS A 502 -14.71 0.43 -27.84
C LYS A 502 -13.96 -0.34 -26.75
N LEU A 503 -14.57 -1.41 -26.23
CA LEU A 503 -14.01 -2.22 -25.13
C LEU A 503 -12.60 -2.73 -25.40
N ASP A 504 -12.33 -3.24 -26.61
CA ASP A 504 -11.00 -3.74 -27.03
C ASP A 504 -9.87 -2.72 -26.79
N LEU A 505 -10.15 -1.42 -26.92
CA LEU A 505 -9.17 -0.38 -26.64
C LEU A 505 -8.81 -0.33 -25.15
N PHE A 506 -9.82 -0.33 -24.27
CA PHE A 506 -9.63 -0.29 -22.83
C PHE A 506 -9.03 -1.58 -22.27
N GLU A 507 -9.35 -2.72 -22.86
CA GLU A 507 -8.74 -4.01 -22.54
C GLU A 507 -7.24 -4.01 -22.85
N ARG A 508 -6.85 -3.59 -24.06
CA ARG A 508 -5.45 -3.51 -24.47
C ARG A 508 -4.66 -2.51 -23.63
N TRP A 509 -5.24 -1.34 -23.34
CA TRP A 509 -4.60 -0.34 -22.46
C TRP A 509 -4.46 -0.83 -21.02
N THR A 510 -5.51 -1.45 -20.47
CA THR A 510 -5.47 -2.02 -19.12
C THR A 510 -4.41 -3.12 -19.03
N ASN A 511 -4.32 -3.98 -20.05
CA ASN A 511 -3.27 -5.00 -20.14
C ASN A 511 -1.88 -4.35 -20.22
N ALA A 512 -1.67 -3.39 -21.12
CA ALA A 512 -0.38 -2.72 -21.30
C ALA A 512 0.10 -2.03 -20.01
N LEU A 513 -0.78 -1.33 -19.32
CA LEU A 513 -0.47 -0.68 -18.04
C LEU A 513 -0.10 -1.67 -16.93
N CYS A 514 -0.46 -2.95 -17.04
CA CYS A 514 0.01 -3.97 -16.10
C CYS A 514 1.48 -4.36 -16.31
N TYR A 515 2.05 -4.10 -17.49
CA TYR A 515 3.47 -4.30 -17.79
C TYR A 515 4.32 -3.07 -17.46
N ASP A 516 3.70 -1.93 -17.18
CA ASP A 516 4.39 -0.66 -16.90
C ASP A 516 4.73 -0.46 -15.41
N PHE A 517 4.65 -1.53 -14.61
CA PHE A 517 5.10 -1.48 -13.22
C PHE A 517 6.62 -1.67 -13.14
N GLN A 518 7.33 -0.58 -13.42
CA GLN A 518 8.78 -0.50 -13.71
C GLN A 518 9.75 -1.15 -12.70
N ILE A 519 9.27 -1.59 -11.53
CA ILE A 519 10.10 -2.08 -10.42
C ILE A 519 10.18 -3.60 -10.31
N VAL A 520 9.56 -4.33 -11.25
CA VAL A 520 9.56 -5.79 -11.35
C VAL A 520 9.55 -6.22 -12.82
N THR A 521 10.00 -7.45 -13.11
CA THR A 521 10.05 -8.00 -14.48
C THR A 521 8.91 -8.98 -14.77
N SER A 522 7.70 -8.62 -14.34
CA SER A 522 6.47 -9.40 -14.54
C SER A 522 5.26 -8.49 -14.46
N PRO A 523 4.18 -8.76 -15.22
CA PRO A 523 2.99 -7.94 -15.18
C PRO A 523 2.29 -8.03 -13.83
N THR A 524 1.74 -6.91 -13.37
CA THR A 524 0.93 -6.83 -12.16
C THR A 524 -0.51 -7.26 -12.43
N SER A 525 -1.19 -7.66 -11.36
CA SER A 525 -2.59 -8.09 -11.44
C SER A 525 -3.58 -6.94 -11.66
N ILE A 526 -3.15 -5.69 -11.56
CA ILE A 526 -3.90 -4.47 -11.81
C ILE A 526 -2.96 -3.47 -12.50
N PRO A 527 -3.48 -2.45 -13.22
CA PRO A 527 -2.64 -1.44 -13.86
C PRO A 527 -1.67 -0.77 -12.88
N ALA A 528 -0.45 -0.49 -13.35
CA ALA A 528 0.56 0.25 -12.59
C ALA A 528 0.03 1.50 -11.86
N PRO A 529 -0.74 2.42 -12.50
CA PRO A 529 -1.26 3.59 -11.79
C PRO A 529 -2.18 3.25 -10.61
N VAL A 530 -2.97 2.18 -10.70
CA VAL A 530 -3.85 1.73 -9.61
C VAL A 530 -3.00 1.16 -8.47
N TYR A 531 -2.01 0.33 -8.80
CA TYR A 531 -1.10 -0.26 -7.83
C TYR A 531 -0.30 0.81 -7.08
N ILE A 532 0.19 1.82 -7.79
CA ILE A 532 0.96 2.94 -7.22
C ILE A 532 0.05 3.81 -6.32
N ALA A 533 -1.17 4.12 -6.77
CA ALA A 533 -2.14 4.87 -5.95
C ALA A 533 -2.46 4.15 -4.63
N GLN A 534 -2.67 2.82 -4.67
CA GLN A 534 -2.83 1.98 -3.48
C GLN A 534 -1.66 2.10 -2.52
N ARG A 535 -0.42 2.03 -3.03
CA ARG A 535 0.80 2.20 -2.22
C ARG A 535 0.90 3.58 -1.58
N TYR A 536 0.45 4.64 -2.26
CA TYR A 536 0.38 5.98 -1.66
C TYR A 536 -0.69 6.08 -0.57
N ALA A 537 -1.86 5.46 -0.76
CA ALA A 537 -2.91 5.42 0.25
C ALA A 537 -2.43 4.69 1.52
N GLU A 538 -1.86 3.49 1.36
CA GLU A 538 -1.26 2.72 2.46
C GLU A 538 -0.16 3.52 3.18
N ARG A 539 0.70 4.20 2.41
CA ARG A 539 1.75 5.05 2.97
C ARG A 539 1.18 6.21 3.79
N GLY A 540 0.17 6.90 3.27
CA GLY A 540 -0.51 7.98 3.99
C GLY A 540 -1.16 7.46 5.27
N ARG A 541 -1.76 6.26 5.25
CA ARG A 541 -2.30 5.62 6.45
C ARG A 541 -1.21 5.35 7.49
N GLN A 542 -0.10 4.76 7.07
CA GLN A 542 1.00 4.44 7.99
C GLN A 542 1.54 5.70 8.66
N ILE A 543 1.73 6.79 7.90
CA ILE A 543 2.16 8.08 8.43
C ILE A 543 1.11 8.63 9.41
N TRP A 544 -0.18 8.58 9.06
CA TRP A 544 -1.26 9.01 9.96
C TRP A 544 -1.23 8.25 11.28
N ASN A 545 -1.16 6.92 11.23
CA ASN A 545 -1.14 6.06 12.41
C ASN A 545 0.13 6.23 13.25
N THR A 546 1.22 6.77 12.70
CA THR A 546 2.44 7.03 13.48
C THR A 546 2.39 8.37 14.16
N PHE A 547 2.01 9.43 13.45
CA PHE A 547 2.13 10.80 13.95
C PHE A 547 0.85 11.41 14.51
N ALA A 548 -0.34 10.89 14.18
CA ALA A 548 -1.60 11.43 14.69
C ALA A 548 -2.07 10.76 16.01
N THR A 549 -1.52 9.59 16.35
CA THR A 549 -1.86 8.88 17.60
C THR A 549 -0.83 9.08 18.70
N SER A 550 0.41 9.45 18.37
CA SER A 550 1.45 9.81 19.34
C SER A 550 1.09 11.06 20.15
N ASP A 551 0.34 12.00 19.56
CA ASP A 551 -0.21 13.17 20.25
C ASP A 551 -1.31 12.86 21.28
N LYS A 552 -1.86 11.63 21.30
CA LYS A 552 -2.83 11.21 22.33
C LYS A 552 -2.16 10.73 23.61
N ALA A 553 -1.01 10.06 23.51
CA ALA A 553 -0.32 9.49 24.67
C ALA A 553 0.27 10.57 25.60
N SER A 554 0.69 11.71 25.04
CA SER A 554 1.22 12.85 25.79
C SER A 554 0.15 13.65 26.55
N LEU A 555 -1.12 13.53 26.17
CA LEU A 555 -2.25 14.16 26.88
C LEU A 555 -2.69 13.32 28.08
N ASP A 556 -2.69 11.99 27.96
CA ASP A 556 -3.16 11.09 29.03
C ASP A 556 -2.18 10.99 30.21
N GLU A 557 -0.86 11.19 30.00
CA GLU A 557 0.12 11.23 31.10
C GLU A 557 0.05 12.52 31.95
N SER A 558 -0.58 13.58 31.45
CA SER A 558 -0.76 14.84 32.18
C SER A 558 -2.01 14.87 33.09
N GLY A 559 -2.85 13.82 33.03
CA GLY A 559 -4.15 13.78 33.71
C GLY A 559 -4.21 13.01 35.04
N SER A 560 -3.10 12.50 35.56
CA SER A 560 -3.11 11.72 36.82
C SER A 560 -2.10 12.24 37.84
N ASN A 561 -2.41 13.36 38.48
CA ASN A 561 -2.01 13.63 39.87
C ASN A 561 -2.74 14.84 40.45
N GLY A 562 -3.33 14.70 41.65
CA GLY A 562 -3.58 15.82 42.57
C GLY A 562 -5.01 16.02 43.05
N ASN A 563 -5.42 15.21 44.03
CA ASN A 563 -6.50 15.54 44.95
C ASN A 563 -5.89 16.40 46.09
N GLY A 564 -6.40 17.61 46.39
CA GLY A 564 -6.12 18.31 47.66
C GLY A 564 -5.95 19.84 47.68
N SER A 565 -7.00 20.54 48.14
CA SER A 565 -7.04 21.73 49.04
C SER A 565 -6.28 23.06 48.78
N ASN A 566 -7.08 24.13 48.63
CA ASN A 566 -6.98 25.54 49.09
C ASN A 566 -5.65 26.20 49.51
N GLY A 567 -5.39 27.42 48.99
CA GLY A 567 -4.61 28.47 49.65
C GLY A 567 -4.11 29.61 48.74
N HIS A 568 -4.38 30.87 49.09
CA HIS A 568 -3.95 32.11 48.42
C HIS A 568 -2.42 32.35 48.44
N GLY A 569 -1.88 33.08 47.44
CA GLY A 569 -0.56 33.72 47.51
C GLY A 569 0.05 34.16 46.17
N SER A 570 0.63 35.35 46.15
CA SER A 570 1.16 36.19 45.06
C SER A 570 2.50 35.78 44.42
N ASP A 571 2.73 36.31 43.19
CA ASP A 571 3.97 36.67 42.48
C ASP A 571 5.19 35.71 42.43
N GLY A 572 5.70 35.47 41.20
CA GLY A 572 7.04 34.91 40.98
C GLY A 572 7.31 34.40 39.56
N SER A 573 8.20 35.08 38.84
CA SER A 573 8.76 34.78 37.52
C SER A 573 9.48 33.42 37.40
N GLY A 574 9.38 32.74 36.24
CA GLY A 574 10.32 31.65 35.88
C GLY A 574 9.93 30.73 34.71
N SER A 575 10.54 30.98 33.55
CA SER A 575 11.05 30.02 32.52
C SER A 575 10.24 28.79 32.04
N ASN A 576 9.99 28.81 30.72
CA ASN A 576 10.13 27.71 29.74
C ASN A 576 9.70 26.29 30.12
N GLY A 577 8.49 25.91 29.69
CA GLY A 577 8.15 24.55 29.31
C GLY A 577 7.54 24.57 27.91
N SER A 578 8.28 24.09 26.92
CA SER A 578 7.82 23.91 25.54
C SER A 578 6.62 22.98 25.50
N GLY A 579 5.44 23.54 25.24
CA GLY A 579 4.21 22.78 24.96
C GLY A 579 4.31 21.95 23.67
N PRO A 580 3.32 21.08 23.42
CA PRO A 580 3.29 20.13 22.31
C PRO A 580 3.43 20.85 20.96
N ASN A 581 4.00 20.18 19.95
CA ASN A 581 4.40 20.78 18.67
C ASN A 581 3.40 20.51 17.53
N PRO A 582 2.33 21.31 17.36
CA PRO A 582 1.34 21.19 16.27
C PRO A 582 1.89 21.48 14.86
N SER A 583 3.21 21.64 14.69
CA SER A 583 3.83 21.98 13.40
C SER A 583 4.00 20.79 12.45
N LEU A 584 4.19 19.57 12.97
CA LEU A 584 4.48 18.37 12.17
C LEU A 584 3.26 17.93 11.35
N ILE A 585 2.09 17.84 11.99
CA ILE A 585 0.83 17.48 11.33
C ILE A 585 0.44 18.54 10.29
N ASN A 586 0.50 19.84 10.64
CA ASN A 586 0.25 20.92 9.70
C ASN A 586 1.23 20.91 8.50
N HIS A 587 2.50 20.54 8.70
CA HIS A 587 3.47 20.38 7.61
C HIS A 587 3.12 19.21 6.68
N PHE A 588 2.56 18.11 7.22
CA PHE A 588 2.05 17.00 6.40
C PHE A 588 0.76 17.34 5.64
N PHE A 589 -0.09 18.20 6.20
CA PHE A 589 -1.32 18.71 5.56
C PHE A 589 -1.05 19.78 4.48
N MET A 590 -0.04 20.64 4.67
CA MET A 590 0.18 21.82 3.81
C MET A 590 1.21 21.62 2.69
N LYS A 591 2.13 20.65 2.80
CA LYS A 591 3.09 20.38 1.72
C LYS A 591 2.70 19.15 0.94
N SER A 592 2.25 19.34 -0.30
CA SER A 592 2.33 18.31 -1.31
C SER A 592 3.81 18.01 -1.54
N LEU A 593 4.26 16.83 -1.10
CA LEU A 593 5.42 16.25 -1.74
C LEU A 593 4.91 15.62 -3.01
N ASN A 594 4.99 16.42 -4.06
CA ASN A 594 4.91 15.95 -5.43
C ASN A 594 5.97 14.89 -5.61
N TYR A 595 5.57 13.64 -5.47
CA TYR A 595 6.39 12.51 -5.86
C TYR A 595 6.35 12.45 -7.38
N ASN A 596 7.15 13.31 -7.99
CA ASN A 596 7.53 13.18 -9.37
C ASN A 596 8.94 12.60 -9.40
N PHE A 597 9.12 11.66 -10.30
CA PHE A 597 10.38 11.18 -10.81
C PHE A 597 11.12 12.27 -11.59
N THR A 598 11.08 13.52 -11.13
CA THR A 598 11.81 14.62 -11.73
C THR A 598 11.77 15.80 -10.78
N LYS A 599 12.72 15.82 -9.83
CA LYS A 599 13.14 17.06 -9.20
C LYS A 599 14.04 17.79 -10.19
N LYS A 600 13.47 18.62 -11.07
CA LYS A 600 14.21 19.74 -11.70
C LYS A 600 13.35 21.00 -11.70
N LYS A 601 13.78 21.94 -10.84
CA LYS A 601 13.50 23.39 -10.82
C LYS A 601 12.03 23.84 -10.74
N LEU A 602 11.60 24.18 -9.52
CA LEU A 602 10.58 25.22 -9.27
C LEU A 602 10.81 25.90 -7.91
N LEU A 603 12.01 26.44 -7.72
CA LEU A 603 12.31 27.41 -6.64
C LEU A 603 13.36 28.42 -7.15
N ARG A 604 13.00 29.22 -8.15
CA ARG A 604 13.61 30.53 -8.42
C ARG A 604 12.55 31.40 -9.06
N GLY A 605 12.00 32.34 -8.30
CA GLY A 605 11.06 33.33 -8.84
C GLY A 605 10.11 33.91 -7.81
N LYS A 606 10.65 34.67 -6.84
CA LYS A 606 10.04 35.89 -6.28
C LYS A 606 11.06 36.49 -5.31
N ARG A 607 12.00 37.27 -5.87
CA ARG A 607 12.58 38.40 -5.13
C ARG A 607 11.41 39.36 -4.92
N VAL A 608 10.93 39.46 -3.69
CA VAL A 608 10.17 40.62 -3.26
C VAL A 608 11.21 41.71 -3.02
N ASN A 609 11.14 42.78 -3.79
CA ASN A 609 11.85 44.01 -3.50
C ASN A 609 11.22 44.68 -2.28
N ALA A 610 12.08 45.33 -1.50
CA ALA A 610 11.87 46.05 -0.24
C ALA A 610 11.76 45.16 1.01
#